data_AF-A0A2M7XJJ0-F1
#
_entry.id   AF-A0A2M7XJJ0-F1
#
_cell.length_a   1.000
_cell.length_b   1.000
_cell.length_c   1.000
_cell.angle_alpha   90.00
_cell.angle_beta   90.00
_cell.angle_gamma   90.00
#
_symmetry.space_group_name_H-M   'P 1'
#
loop_
_entity.id
_entity.type
_entity.pdbx_description
1 polymer ?
#
loop_
_entity_poly.entity_id
_entity_poly.type
_entity_poly.pdbx_seq_one_letter_code
_entity_poly.pdbx_strand_id
1 'polypeptide(L)'
;MTENLILYIIVGIIGLLAIFAFVIGVEKMIKIVLGNYILGSICLATSQSMDVLVNFLNTSPDLKFAGMTYKTLGIFFSDAKTTMVLILYAVLLVVIYRTSKIHIHLPADSAANKGLYILFVPLTVLSMILTLQIAIMGIDGVSLQQLQVIGKELTNNPGIYTFLTMTPVWILLHGLATILITSEMKVGLKTGI
;
A
#
# COMPACT_ATOMS: atom_id res chain seq x y z
N MET A 1 -10.09 -18.86 -26.97
CA MET A 1 -9.58 -19.68 -25.84
C MET A 1 -9.19 -18.76 -24.67
N THR A 2 -10.05 -17.80 -24.30
CA THR A 2 -9.51 -16.51 -23.82
C THR A 2 -10.19 -15.98 -22.55
N GLU A 3 -11.51 -15.86 -22.46
CA GLU A 3 -12.15 -15.32 -21.23
C GLU A 3 -12.41 -16.40 -20.17
N ASN A 4 -13.00 -17.54 -20.56
CA ASN A 4 -13.30 -18.61 -19.62
C ASN A 4 -12.03 -19.18 -18.94
N LEU A 5 -10.93 -19.28 -19.68
CA LEU A 5 -9.65 -19.74 -19.13
C LEU A 5 -9.09 -18.75 -18.10
N ILE A 6 -9.14 -17.44 -18.37
CA ILE A 6 -8.72 -16.40 -17.42
C ILE A 6 -9.60 -16.44 -16.18
N LEU A 7 -10.92 -16.57 -16.35
CA LEU A 7 -11.85 -16.70 -15.23
C LEU A 7 -11.54 -17.93 -14.36
N TYR A 8 -11.29 -19.10 -14.97
CA TYR A 8 -10.92 -20.30 -14.22
C TYR A 8 -9.60 -20.14 -13.47
N ILE A 9 -8.61 -19.45 -14.05
CA ILE A 9 -7.35 -19.14 -13.38
C ILE A 9 -7.57 -18.21 -12.19
N ILE A 10 -8.37 -17.14 -12.35
CA ILE A 10 -8.68 -16.19 -11.27
C ILE A 10 -9.42 -16.90 -10.13
N VAL A 11 -10.48 -17.66 -10.45
CA VAL A 11 -11.24 -18.43 -9.46
C VAL A 11 -10.35 -19.46 -8.77
N GLY A 12 -9.46 -20.13 -9.51
CA GLY A 12 -8.48 -21.06 -8.97
C GLY A 12 -7.52 -20.40 -7.98
N ILE A 13 -6.99 -19.21 -8.29
CA ILE A 13 -6.12 -18.44 -7.39
C ILE A 13 -6.89 -17.99 -6.15
N ILE A 14 -8.10 -17.46 -6.31
CA ILE A 14 -8.95 -17.04 -5.17
C ILE A 14 -9.26 -18.23 -4.26
N GLY A 15 -9.62 -19.37 -4.83
CA GLY A 15 -9.87 -20.60 -4.08
C GLY A 15 -8.63 -21.08 -3.32
N LEU A 16 -7.46 -21.05 -3.96
CA LEU A 16 -6.19 -21.38 -3.32
C LEU A 16 -5.89 -20.44 -2.14
N LEU A 17 -6.04 -19.12 -2.34
CA LEU A 17 -5.84 -18.13 -1.27
C LEU A 17 -6.83 -18.31 -0.12
N ALA A 18 -8.07 -18.68 -0.40
CA ALA A 18 -9.08 -18.97 0.62
C ALA A 18 -8.72 -20.20 1.45
N ILE A 19 -8.23 -21.28 0.81
CA ILE A 19 -7.74 -22.47 1.51
C ILE A 19 -6.56 -22.11 2.40
N PHE A 20 -5.58 -21.36 1.87
CA PHE A 20 -4.45 -20.90 2.68
C PHE A 20 -4.94 -20.07 3.87
N ALA A 21 -5.79 -19.07 3.67
CA ALA A 21 -6.35 -18.25 4.75
C ALA A 21 -7.03 -19.09 5.83
N PHE A 22 -7.77 -20.13 5.45
CA PHE A 22 -8.41 -21.06 6.39
C PHE A 22 -7.39 -21.82 7.27
N VAL A 23 -6.26 -22.24 6.69
CA VAL A 23 -5.21 -23.01 7.39
C VAL A 23 -4.42 -22.18 8.39
N ILE A 24 -4.21 -20.88 8.16
CA ILE A 24 -3.33 -20.05 8.99
C ILE A 24 -3.96 -19.67 10.34
N GLY A 25 -5.29 -19.63 10.41
CA GLY A 25 -6.06 -19.28 11.61
C GLY A 25 -6.36 -17.79 11.79
N VAL A 26 -7.42 -17.49 12.55
CA VAL A 26 -8.04 -16.14 12.64
C VAL A 26 -7.07 -15.07 13.13
N GLU A 27 -6.26 -15.38 14.14
CA GLU A 27 -5.27 -14.42 14.64
C GLU A 27 -4.30 -13.96 13.54
N LYS A 28 -3.80 -14.90 12.72
CA LYS A 28 -2.89 -14.57 11.62
C LYS A 28 -3.62 -13.87 10.47
N MET A 29 -4.87 -14.24 10.20
CA MET A 29 -5.72 -13.55 9.24
C MET A 29 -5.88 -12.06 9.58
N ILE A 30 -6.18 -11.73 10.84
CA ILE A 30 -6.30 -10.34 11.28
C ILE A 30 -4.97 -9.59 11.08
N LYS A 31 -3.83 -10.21 11.40
CA LYS A 31 -2.50 -9.59 11.17
C LYS A 31 -2.24 -9.33 9.68
N ILE A 32 -2.63 -10.25 8.80
CA ILE A 32 -2.51 -10.08 7.35
C ILE A 32 -3.40 -8.93 6.87
N VAL A 33 -4.66 -8.88 7.30
CA VAL A 33 -5.59 -7.80 6.94
C VAL A 33 -5.05 -6.43 7.37
N LEU A 34 -4.60 -6.29 8.61
CA LEU A 34 -4.02 -5.05 9.13
C LEU A 34 -2.72 -4.68 8.41
N GLY A 35 -1.82 -5.65 8.21
CA GLY A 35 -0.57 -5.44 7.49
C GLY A 35 -0.80 -4.99 6.05
N ASN A 36 -1.73 -5.62 5.35
CA ASN A 36 -2.12 -5.28 3.99
C ASN A 36 -2.78 -3.90 3.89
N TYR A 37 -3.54 -3.48 4.90
CA TYR A 37 -4.10 -2.13 4.98
C TYR A 37 -3.01 -1.06 5.10
N ILE A 38 -2.05 -1.24 6.02
CA ILE A 38 -0.91 -0.33 6.19
C ILE A 38 -0.08 -0.29 4.90
N LEU A 39 0.25 -1.46 4.36
CA LEU A 39 1.03 -1.61 3.14
C LEU A 39 0.37 -0.95 1.95
N GLY A 40 -0.94 -1.16 1.76
CA GLY A 40 -1.74 -0.56 0.70
C GLY A 40 -1.79 0.96 0.81
N SER A 41 -1.99 1.47 2.03
CA SER A 41 -2.00 2.91 2.29
C SER A 41 -0.67 3.58 1.93
N ILE A 42 0.46 2.95 2.29
CA ILE A 42 1.80 3.46 1.96
C ILE A 42 2.08 3.36 0.46
N CYS A 43 1.70 2.26 -0.21
CA CYS A 43 1.87 2.11 -1.66
C CYS A 43 1.06 3.17 -2.44
N LEU A 44 -0.20 3.39 -2.04
CA LEU A 44 -1.05 4.41 -2.63
C LEU A 44 -0.47 5.81 -2.41
N ALA A 45 -0.06 6.12 -1.18
CA ALA A 45 0.59 7.37 -0.83
C ALA A 45 1.89 7.61 -1.62
N THR A 46 2.67 6.55 -1.85
CA THR A 46 3.89 6.62 -2.67
C THR A 46 3.59 6.94 -4.12
N SER A 47 2.65 6.21 -4.73
CA SER A 47 2.23 6.48 -6.11
C SER A 47 1.79 7.93 -6.29
N GLN A 48 0.94 8.43 -5.39
CA GLN A 48 0.45 9.80 -5.44
C GLN A 48 1.55 10.83 -5.17
N SER A 49 2.48 10.54 -4.26
CA SER A 49 3.64 11.42 -4.01
C SER A 49 4.54 11.54 -5.24
N MET A 50 4.71 10.46 -6.01
CA MET A 50 5.43 10.50 -7.28
C MET A 50 4.69 11.35 -8.32
N ASP A 51 3.37 11.25 -8.41
CA ASP A 51 2.58 12.10 -9.31
C ASP A 51 2.72 13.59 -8.93
N VAL A 52 2.71 13.92 -7.63
CA VAL A 52 2.98 15.30 -7.15
C VAL A 52 4.40 15.75 -7.54
N LEU A 53 5.41 14.90 -7.38
CA LEU A 53 6.79 15.19 -7.77
C LEU A 53 6.92 15.43 -9.27
N VAL A 54 6.34 14.56 -10.11
CA VAL A 54 6.35 14.70 -11.57
C VAL A 54 5.70 16.02 -11.99
N ASN A 55 4.56 16.37 -11.39
CA ASN A 55 3.88 17.64 -11.66
C ASN A 55 4.75 18.86 -11.27
N PHE A 56 5.43 18.79 -10.12
CA PHE A 56 6.36 19.84 -9.69
C PHE A 56 7.52 20.00 -10.67
N LEU A 57 8.15 18.89 -11.10
CA LEU A 57 9.26 18.91 -12.07
C LEU A 57 8.83 19.49 -13.41
N ASN A 58 7.61 19.17 -13.87
CA ASN A 58 7.05 19.70 -15.11
C ASN A 58 6.71 21.20 -15.05
N THR A 59 6.60 21.78 -13.85
CA THR A 59 6.33 23.22 -13.67
C THR A 59 7.57 24.08 -14.00
N SER A 60 8.76 23.50 -13.97
CA SER A 60 10.01 24.22 -14.27
C SER A 60 11.00 23.32 -15.03
N PRO A 61 10.69 22.96 -16.29
CA PRO A 61 11.33 21.88 -17.03
C PRO A 61 12.83 22.12 -17.32
N ASP A 62 13.24 23.38 -17.38
CA ASP A 62 14.59 23.80 -17.76
C ASP A 62 15.58 23.82 -16.59
N LEU A 63 15.08 23.74 -15.34
CA LEU A 63 15.94 23.62 -14.16
C LEU A 63 16.72 22.31 -14.21
N LYS A 64 17.92 22.32 -13.63
CA LYS A 64 18.80 21.15 -13.60
C LYS A 64 19.05 20.72 -12.17
N PHE A 65 19.02 19.41 -11.94
CA PHE A 65 19.47 18.78 -10.71
C PHE A 65 20.38 17.61 -11.06
N ALA A 66 21.53 17.52 -10.39
CA ALA A 66 22.53 16.49 -10.64
C ALA A 66 22.92 16.33 -12.13
N GLY A 67 22.96 17.45 -12.88
CA GLY A 67 23.30 17.47 -14.30
C GLY A 67 22.16 17.09 -15.26
N MET A 68 21.02 16.61 -14.77
CA MET A 68 19.83 16.29 -15.57
C MET A 68 18.80 17.43 -15.52
N THR A 69 18.04 17.63 -16.59
CA THR A 69 16.92 18.59 -16.58
C THR A 69 15.73 18.01 -15.80
N TYR A 70 14.91 18.89 -15.23
CA TYR A 70 13.70 18.50 -14.51
C TYR A 70 12.74 17.75 -15.41
N LYS A 71 12.68 18.10 -16.70
CA LYS A 71 11.93 17.32 -17.70
C LYS A 71 12.40 15.86 -17.80
N THR A 72 13.70 15.63 -17.87
CA THR A 72 14.25 14.26 -17.92
C THR A 72 13.98 13.50 -16.62
N LEU A 73 14.09 14.18 -15.47
CA LEU A 73 13.74 13.59 -14.17
C LEU A 73 12.24 13.24 -14.09
N GLY A 74 11.36 14.12 -14.57
CA GLY A 74 9.92 13.89 -14.58
C GLY A 74 9.52 12.68 -15.41
N ILE A 75 10.13 12.50 -16.59
CA ILE A 75 9.94 11.31 -17.43
C ILE A 75 10.43 10.06 -16.69
N PHE A 76 11.64 10.09 -16.13
CA PHE A 76 12.19 8.97 -15.38
C PHE A 76 11.27 8.53 -14.22
N PHE A 77 10.79 9.47 -13.40
CA PHE A 77 9.90 9.16 -12.28
C PHE A 77 8.52 8.68 -12.72
N SER A 78 7.97 9.20 -13.82
CA SER A 78 6.71 8.73 -14.39
C SER A 78 6.83 7.27 -14.88
N ASP A 79 7.89 6.96 -15.62
CA ASP A 79 8.09 5.63 -16.22
C ASP A 79 8.49 4.58 -15.18
N ALA A 80 9.30 4.98 -14.18
CA ALA A 80 9.74 4.10 -13.11
C ALA A 80 8.72 3.96 -11.97
N LYS A 81 7.62 4.73 -11.95
CA LYS A 81 6.65 4.83 -10.85
C LYS A 81 6.21 3.45 -10.35
N THR A 82 5.64 2.63 -11.23
CA THR A 82 5.14 1.30 -10.87
C THR A 82 6.24 0.39 -10.33
N THR A 83 7.41 0.40 -10.95
CA THR A 83 8.56 -0.41 -10.49
C THR A 83 9.03 0.03 -9.11
N MET A 84 9.12 1.33 -8.85
CA MET A 84 9.52 1.85 -7.55
C MET A 84 8.48 1.51 -6.45
N VAL A 85 7.19 1.63 -6.76
CA VAL A 85 6.10 1.24 -5.83
C VAL A 85 6.14 -0.27 -5.56
N LEU A 86 6.41 -1.11 -6.57
CA LEU A 86 6.53 -2.57 -6.38
C LEU A 86 7.75 -2.96 -5.53
N ILE A 87 8.89 -2.31 -5.75
CA ILE A 87 10.09 -2.52 -4.92
C ILE A 87 9.77 -2.13 -3.47
N LEU A 88 9.14 -0.97 -3.27
CA LEU A 88 8.73 -0.53 -1.94
C LEU A 88 7.74 -1.51 -1.30
N TYR A 89 6.73 -1.97 -2.05
CA TYR A 89 5.78 -2.99 -1.61
C TYR A 89 6.50 -4.25 -1.12
N ALA A 90 7.44 -4.79 -1.90
CA ALA A 90 8.19 -5.99 -1.54
C ALA A 90 9.04 -5.78 -0.27
N VAL A 91 9.73 -4.63 -0.15
CA VAL A 91 10.52 -4.29 1.03
C VAL A 91 9.65 -4.16 2.27
N LEU A 92 8.56 -3.40 2.17
CA LEU A 92 7.63 -3.18 3.29
C LEU A 92 6.92 -4.48 3.70
N LEU A 93 6.57 -5.33 2.74
CA LEU A 93 6.02 -6.65 3.01
C LEU A 93 7.00 -7.47 3.87
N VAL A 94 8.27 -7.55 3.48
CA VAL A 94 9.29 -8.25 4.27
C VAL A 94 9.45 -7.64 5.66
N VAL A 95 9.48 -6.30 5.77
CA VAL A 95 9.64 -5.61 7.05
C VAL A 95 8.45 -5.89 7.97
N ILE A 96 7.22 -5.60 7.53
CA ILE A 96 6.00 -5.76 8.34
C ILE A 96 5.85 -7.20 8.82
N TYR A 97 6.04 -8.20 7.94
CA TYR A 97 5.87 -9.60 8.34
C TYR A 97 7.00 -10.13 9.22
N ARG A 98 8.20 -9.53 9.20
CA ARG A 98 9.29 -9.89 10.12
C ARG A 98 9.20 -9.21 11.49
N THR A 99 8.69 -7.98 11.55
CA THR A 99 8.72 -7.17 12.79
C THR A 99 7.38 -7.17 13.53
N SER A 100 6.29 -7.62 12.91
CA SER A 100 4.95 -7.59 13.52
C SER A 100 4.81 -8.59 14.68
N LYS A 101 4.88 -8.07 15.91
CA LYS A 101 4.56 -8.77 17.17
C LYS A 101 3.14 -8.45 17.66
N ILE A 102 2.17 -8.40 16.74
CA ILE A 102 0.76 -8.17 17.13
C ILE A 102 0.28 -9.41 17.91
N HIS A 103 -0.28 -9.25 19.11
CA HIS A 103 -0.89 -10.33 19.88
C HIS A 103 -2.40 -10.10 19.93
N ILE A 104 -3.20 -11.05 19.46
CA ILE A 104 -4.65 -10.90 19.39
C ILE A 104 -5.29 -11.96 20.27
N HIS A 105 -6.02 -11.52 21.28
CA HIS A 105 -6.78 -12.42 22.14
C HIS A 105 -8.10 -12.75 21.44
N LEU A 106 -8.24 -14.02 21.03
CA LEU A 106 -9.47 -14.52 20.44
C LEU A 106 -10.48 -14.90 21.54
N PRO A 107 -11.78 -14.76 21.29
CA PRO A 107 -12.80 -15.24 22.22
C PRO A 107 -12.70 -16.76 22.40
N ALA A 108 -12.85 -17.22 23.64
CA ALA A 108 -12.74 -18.63 24.00
C ALA A 108 -13.93 -19.48 23.50
N ASP A 109 -15.03 -18.85 23.11
CA ASP A 109 -16.23 -19.53 22.61
C ASP A 109 -16.04 -20.07 21.18
N SER A 110 -16.34 -21.35 20.99
CA SER A 110 -16.20 -22.04 19.70
C SER A 110 -17.15 -21.49 18.63
N ALA A 111 -18.33 -21.00 19.01
CA ALA A 111 -19.29 -20.44 18.05
C ALA A 111 -18.81 -19.09 17.52
N ALA A 112 -18.35 -18.22 18.42
CA ALA A 112 -17.72 -16.95 18.07
C ALA A 112 -16.49 -17.14 17.19
N ASN A 113 -15.65 -18.13 17.50
CA ASN A 113 -14.46 -18.43 16.70
C ASN A 113 -14.81 -18.88 15.28
N LYS A 114 -15.80 -19.76 15.09
CA LYS A 114 -16.29 -20.15 13.75
C LYS A 114 -16.88 -18.98 12.97
N GLY A 115 -17.60 -18.07 13.64
CA GLY A 115 -18.11 -16.84 13.03
C GLY A 115 -16.98 -15.94 12.52
N LEU A 116 -15.88 -15.84 13.28
CA LEU A 116 -14.70 -15.08 12.86
C LEU A 116 -14.05 -15.69 11.60
N TYR A 117 -14.00 -17.01 11.44
CA TYR A 117 -13.48 -17.63 10.21
C TYR A 117 -14.30 -17.24 8.97
N ILE A 118 -15.64 -17.26 9.08
CA ILE A 118 -16.54 -16.90 7.97
C ILE A 118 -16.30 -15.44 7.54
N LEU A 119 -16.05 -14.55 8.49
CA LEU A 119 -15.79 -13.14 8.22
C LEU A 119 -14.36 -12.90 7.69
N PHE A 120 -13.35 -13.48 8.33
CA PHE A 120 -11.95 -13.13 8.10
C PHE A 120 -11.34 -13.84 6.88
N VAL A 121 -11.82 -15.01 6.48
CA VAL A 121 -11.33 -15.68 5.26
C VAL A 121 -11.54 -14.80 4.01
N PRO A 122 -12.77 -14.37 3.67
CA PRO A 122 -12.98 -13.52 2.50
C PRO A 122 -12.28 -12.16 2.65
N LEU A 123 -12.25 -11.60 3.85
CA LEU A 123 -11.58 -10.32 4.12
C LEU A 123 -10.06 -10.41 3.90
N THR A 124 -9.44 -11.53 4.29
CA THR A 124 -8.01 -11.77 4.10
C THR A 124 -7.68 -11.87 2.62
N VAL A 125 -8.46 -12.67 1.87
CA VAL A 125 -8.29 -12.82 0.41
C VAL A 125 -8.48 -11.48 -0.30
N LEU A 126 -9.56 -10.75 0.00
CA LEU A 126 -9.81 -9.43 -0.57
C LEU A 126 -8.70 -8.44 -0.24
N SER A 127 -8.20 -8.42 1.01
CA SER A 127 -7.11 -7.53 1.39
C SER A 127 -5.83 -7.79 0.59
N MET A 128 -5.47 -9.06 0.37
CA MET A 128 -4.27 -9.41 -0.40
C MET A 128 -4.40 -8.97 -1.86
N ILE A 129 -5.56 -9.21 -2.47
CA ILE A 129 -5.82 -8.82 -3.86
C ILE A 129 -5.83 -7.30 -4.00
N LEU A 130 -6.54 -6.58 -3.13
CA LEU A 130 -6.65 -5.13 -3.17
C LEU A 130 -5.29 -4.46 -2.96
N THR A 131 -4.49 -4.92 -2.01
CA THR A 131 -3.17 -4.33 -1.76
C THR A 131 -2.23 -4.57 -2.95
N LEU A 132 -2.28 -5.75 -3.58
CA LEU A 132 -1.50 -6.02 -4.80
C LEU A 132 -1.99 -5.15 -5.98
N GLN A 133 -3.31 -5.01 -6.14
CA GLN A 133 -3.88 -4.14 -7.16
C GLN A 133 -3.43 -2.69 -6.98
N ILE A 134 -3.45 -2.17 -5.75
CA ILE A 134 -2.95 -0.82 -5.42
C ILE A 134 -1.46 -0.70 -5.73
N ALA A 135 -0.65 -1.72 -5.44
CA ALA A 135 0.79 -1.69 -5.73
C ALA A 135 1.09 -1.64 -7.25
N ILE A 136 0.24 -2.27 -8.08
CA ILE A 136 0.40 -2.30 -9.54
C ILE A 136 -0.19 -1.05 -10.20
N MET A 137 -1.43 -0.70 -9.84
CA MET A 137 -2.23 0.32 -10.52
C MET A 137 -2.19 1.69 -9.83
N GLY A 138 -1.68 1.79 -8.60
CA GLY A 138 -1.68 3.05 -7.85
C GLY A 138 -3.10 3.60 -7.66
N ILE A 139 -3.25 4.92 -7.84
CA ILE A 139 -4.55 5.61 -7.73
C ILE A 139 -5.49 5.27 -8.90
N ASP A 140 -4.96 4.85 -10.05
CA ASP A 140 -5.77 4.49 -11.22
C ASP A 140 -6.58 3.20 -10.98
N GLY A 141 -6.21 2.43 -9.95
CA GLY A 141 -6.99 1.30 -9.44
C GLY A 141 -8.16 1.69 -8.53
N VAL A 142 -8.28 2.98 -8.15
CA VAL A 142 -9.32 3.51 -7.26
C VAL A 142 -10.19 4.49 -8.06
N SER A 143 -11.51 4.32 -8.06
CA SER A 143 -12.41 5.25 -8.76
C SER A 143 -12.36 6.64 -8.13
N LEU A 144 -11.57 7.54 -8.74
CA LEU A 144 -11.44 8.95 -8.38
C LEU A 144 -12.79 9.71 -8.42
N GLN A 145 -13.75 9.27 -9.24
CA GLN A 145 -15.08 9.91 -9.30
C GLN A 145 -15.82 9.84 -7.96
N GLN A 146 -15.66 8.77 -7.17
CA GLN A 146 -16.34 8.65 -5.87
C GLN A 146 -15.67 9.51 -4.78
N LEU A 147 -14.34 9.65 -4.83
CA LEU A 147 -13.57 10.51 -3.93
C LEU A 147 -13.81 12.01 -4.21
N GLN A 148 -13.96 12.39 -5.48
CA GLN A 148 -14.22 13.79 -5.88
C GLN A 148 -15.60 14.31 -5.44
N VAL A 149 -16.60 13.43 -5.30
CA VAL A 149 -17.93 13.80 -4.78
C VAL A 149 -17.86 14.19 -3.30
N ILE A 150 -16.97 13.56 -2.52
CA ILE A 150 -16.75 13.88 -1.10
C ILE A 150 -15.86 15.12 -0.93
N GLY A 151 -14.90 15.35 -1.84
CA GLY A 151 -13.94 16.44 -1.76
C GLY A 151 -14.41 17.81 -2.27
N LYS A 152 -15.53 17.89 -3.01
CA LYS A 152 -16.00 19.13 -3.67
C LYS A 152 -16.35 20.28 -2.71
N GLU A 153 -16.75 19.96 -1.49
CA GLU A 153 -17.09 20.96 -0.46
C GLU A 153 -15.84 21.50 0.28
N LEU A 154 -14.71 20.77 0.22
CA LEU A 154 -13.47 21.12 0.93
C LEU A 154 -12.51 22.00 0.10
N THR A 155 -12.69 22.06 -1.23
CA THR A 155 -11.77 22.72 -2.18
C THR A 155 -11.90 24.24 -2.26
N ASN A 156 -12.88 24.87 -1.61
CA ASN A 156 -13.10 26.32 -1.68
C ASN A 156 -12.11 27.14 -0.83
N ASN A 157 -11.30 26.50 0.01
CA ASN A 157 -10.25 27.16 0.79
C ASN A 157 -8.86 26.73 0.29
N PRO A 158 -8.00 27.65 -0.20
CA PRO A 158 -6.70 27.33 -0.78
C PRO A 158 -5.73 26.65 0.22
N GLY A 159 -5.86 26.93 1.52
CA GLY A 159 -5.09 26.26 2.56
C GLY A 159 -5.49 24.79 2.75
N ILE A 160 -6.80 24.51 2.76
CA ILE A 160 -7.34 23.15 2.86
C ILE A 160 -7.02 22.37 1.59
N TYR A 161 -7.11 23.00 0.42
CA TYR A 161 -6.74 22.40 -0.85
C TYR A 161 -5.27 21.96 -0.89
N THR A 162 -4.34 22.84 -0.45
CA THR A 162 -2.91 22.53 -0.39
C THR A 162 -2.58 21.43 0.62
N PHE A 163 -3.28 21.42 1.76
CA PHE A 163 -3.16 20.35 2.74
C PHE A 163 -3.64 18.99 2.17
N LEU A 164 -4.78 18.99 1.48
CA LEU A 164 -5.33 17.79 0.84
C LEU A 164 -4.41 17.25 -0.27
N THR A 165 -3.85 18.11 -1.13
CA THR A 165 -2.93 17.68 -2.20
C THR A 165 -1.61 17.12 -1.67
N MET A 166 -1.15 17.60 -0.50
CA MET A 166 0.06 17.10 0.16
C MET A 166 -0.20 15.90 1.08
N THR A 167 -1.46 15.58 1.41
CA THR A 167 -1.84 14.46 2.29
C THR A 167 -1.14 13.14 1.94
N PRO A 168 -0.98 12.76 0.66
CA PRO A 168 -0.28 11.52 0.31
C PRO A 168 1.19 11.53 0.74
N VAL A 169 1.88 12.67 0.61
CA VAL A 169 3.26 12.84 1.05
C VAL A 169 3.35 12.72 2.58
N TRP A 170 2.40 13.31 3.32
CA TRP A 170 2.34 13.19 4.78
C TRP A 170 2.12 11.75 5.23
N ILE A 171 1.18 11.03 4.60
CA ILE A 171 0.92 9.61 4.89
C ILE A 171 2.17 8.77 4.61
N LEU A 172 2.85 9.02 3.49
CA LEU A 172 4.09 8.32 3.15
C LEU A 172 5.18 8.56 4.20
N LEU A 173 5.47 9.83 4.51
CA LEU A 173 6.51 10.19 5.48
C LEU A 173 6.21 9.63 6.86
N HIS A 174 4.97 9.78 7.34
CA HIS A 174 4.57 9.27 8.64
C HIS A 174 4.58 7.73 8.68
N GLY A 175 4.12 7.07 7.62
CA GLY A 175 4.13 5.62 7.49
C GLY A 175 5.54 5.05 7.50
N LEU A 176 6.46 5.63 6.71
CA LEU A 176 7.87 5.25 6.71
C LEU A 176 8.54 5.52 8.06
N ALA A 177 8.33 6.70 8.66
CA ALA A 177 8.89 7.04 9.97
C ALA A 177 8.41 6.07 11.06
N THR A 178 7.12 5.75 11.08
CA THR A 178 6.54 4.79 12.03
C THR A 178 7.15 3.41 11.85
N ILE A 179 7.31 2.94 10.60
CA ILE A 179 7.95 1.65 10.32
C ILE A 179 9.41 1.66 10.75
N LEU A 180 10.16 2.74 10.49
CA LEU A 180 11.57 2.86 10.90
C LEU A 180 11.73 2.85 12.43
N ILE A 181 10.86 3.54 13.16
CA ILE A 181 10.89 3.61 14.64
C ILE A 181 10.46 2.27 15.26
N THR A 182 9.46 1.61 14.70
CA THR A 182 8.90 0.36 15.24
C THR A 182 9.67 -0.88 14.80
N SER A 183 10.34 -0.84 13.65
CA SER A 183 11.34 -1.83 13.32
C SER A 183 12.48 -1.69 14.32
N GLU A 184 12.73 -2.71 15.14
CA GLU A 184 13.97 -2.83 15.89
C GLU A 184 15.14 -3.03 14.89
N MET A 185 15.39 -2.06 14.01
CA MET A 185 16.61 -1.99 13.23
C MET A 185 17.72 -1.71 14.22
N LYS A 186 18.24 -2.79 14.82
CA LYS A 186 19.57 -2.80 15.39
C LYS A 186 20.52 -2.49 14.25
N VAL A 187 20.75 -1.20 13.99
CA VAL A 187 21.91 -0.75 13.26
C VAL A 187 23.08 -1.11 14.18
N GLY A 188 23.54 -2.35 14.04
CA GLY A 188 24.78 -2.80 14.62
C GLY A 188 25.87 -1.98 13.96
N LEU A 189 26.19 -0.82 14.52
CA LEU A 189 27.49 -0.21 14.32
C LEU A 189 28.47 -1.26 14.84
N LYS A 190 29.05 -2.04 13.92
CA LYS A 190 30.29 -2.74 14.18
C LYS A 190 31.33 -1.65 14.41
N THR A 191 31.41 -1.13 15.64
CA THR A 191 32.59 -0.42 16.10
C THR A 191 33.67 -1.47 16.29
N GLY A 192 34.41 -1.75 15.22
CA GLY A 192 35.67 -2.45 15.33
C GLY A 192 36.69 -1.48 15.90
N ILE A 193 36.94 -1.57 17.21
CA ILE A 193 38.23 -1.34 17.87
C ILE A 193 38.33 -2.39 18.98
#